data_AF-A0A7W0ULA8-F1
#
_entry.id   AF-A0A7W0ULA8-F1
#
_cell.length_a   1.000
_cell.length_b   1.000
_cell.length_c   1.000
_cell.angle_alpha   90.00
_cell.angle_beta   90.00
_cell.angle_gamma   90.00
#
_symmetry.space_group_name_H-M   'P 1'
#
loop_
_entity.id
_entity.type
_entity.pdbx_description
1 polymer ?
#
loop_
_entity_poly.entity_id
_entity_poly.type
_entity_poly.pdbx_seq_one_letter_code
_entity_poly.pdbx_strand_id
1 'polypeptide(L)'
;TAAECRDKDGNLEPDPELRDTESVPLSESVDAFFEREVKPHVPDAWIDQDKRDEKDGEVGIVGYEINFNRYFYRYRPPRPLEEIDVDIRNVEKDIVRMLAEITGTMPHELVK
;
A
#
# COMPACT_ATOMS: atom_id res chain seq x y z
N THR A 1 24.77 2.64 -8.47
CA THR A 1 24.86 3.91 -7.73
C THR A 1 24.98 5.03 -8.73
N ALA A 2 24.13 6.05 -8.62
CA ALA A 2 24.27 7.28 -9.40
C ALA A 2 25.52 8.05 -8.92
N ALA A 3 26.08 8.92 -9.75
CA ALA A 3 27.20 9.76 -9.34
C ALA A 3 26.73 10.81 -8.31
N GLU A 4 27.55 11.10 -7.29
CA GLU A 4 27.28 12.16 -6.31
C GLU A 4 27.14 13.52 -7.02
N CYS A 5 25.94 14.09 -7.00
CA CYS A 5 25.73 15.48 -7.41
C CYS A 5 26.08 16.42 -6.26
N ARG A 6 26.74 17.53 -6.60
CA ARG A 6 27.12 18.57 -5.64
C ARG A 6 26.59 19.91 -6.09
N ASP A 7 26.16 20.72 -5.12
CA ASP A 7 25.75 22.09 -5.38
C ASP A 7 26.96 22.99 -5.72
N LYS A 8 26.71 24.29 -5.92
CA LYS A 8 27.74 25.28 -6.24
C LYS A 8 28.73 25.52 -5.10
N ASP A 9 28.35 25.15 -3.87
CA ASP A 9 29.12 25.33 -2.65
C ASP A 9 29.88 24.04 -2.27
N GLY A 10 29.70 22.95 -3.03
CA GLY A 10 30.37 21.67 -2.86
C GLY A 10 29.67 20.68 -1.93
N ASN A 11 28.48 21.02 -1.42
CA ASN A 11 27.67 20.14 -0.58
C ASN A 11 27.00 19.05 -1.43
N LEU A 12 26.75 17.89 -0.82
CA LEU A 12 25.97 16.83 -1.46
C LEU A 12 24.55 17.31 -1.69
N GLU A 13 24.10 17.20 -2.94
CA GLU A 13 22.74 17.60 -3.32
C GLU A 13 21.80 16.39 -3.17
N PRO A 14 20.68 16.52 -2.42
CA PRO A 14 19.72 15.44 -2.30
C PRO A 14 19.00 15.23 -3.63
N ASP A 15 18.92 13.99 -4.08
CA ASP A 15 18.06 13.62 -5.21
C ASP A 15 16.60 13.54 -4.73
N PRO A 16 15.68 14.41 -5.21
CA PRO A 16 14.30 14.38 -4.78
C PRO A 16 13.57 13.06 -5.08
N GLU A 17 13.99 12.30 -6.09
CA GLU A 17 13.40 11.00 -6.46
C GLU A 17 13.83 9.88 -5.50
N LEU A 18 14.92 10.06 -4.75
CA LEU A 18 15.47 9.07 -3.83
C LEU A 18 15.22 9.41 -2.35
N ARG A 19 14.44 10.46 -2.06
CA ARG A 19 14.06 10.80 -0.68
C ARG A 19 13.09 9.77 -0.12
N ASP A 20 13.40 9.29 1.08
CA ASP A 20 12.55 8.37 1.83
C ASP A 20 12.40 8.81 3.29
N THR A 21 11.47 8.20 4.01
CA THR A 21 11.18 8.45 5.42
C THR A 21 11.11 7.15 6.19
N GLU A 22 11.77 7.12 7.36
CA GLU A 22 11.73 5.98 8.27
C GLU A 22 10.87 6.26 9.50
N SER A 23 10.12 5.24 9.93
CA SER A 23 9.32 5.29 11.16
C SER A 23 10.18 4.87 12.35
N VAL A 24 10.65 5.86 13.11
CA VAL A 24 11.45 5.64 14.32
C VAL A 24 10.54 5.53 15.55
N PRO A 25 10.72 4.52 16.43
CA PRO A 25 10.00 4.46 17.70
C PRO A 25 10.23 5.73 18.53
N LEU A 26 9.16 6.30 19.10
CA LEU A 26 9.25 7.55 19.88
C LEU A 26 10.22 7.47 21.09
N SER A 27 10.44 6.27 21.62
CA SER A 27 11.37 6.05 22.74
C SER A 27 12.83 5.95 22.32
N GLU A 28 13.14 6.04 21.03
CA GLU A 28 14.46 5.81 20.46
C GLU A 28 15.01 7.09 19.79
N SER A 29 16.33 7.25 19.81
CA SER A 29 17.02 8.34 19.11
C SER A 29 17.05 8.07 17.60
N VAL A 30 16.73 9.10 16.80
CA VAL A 30 16.77 9.04 15.34
C VAL A 30 18.16 8.65 14.84
N ASP A 31 19.24 9.22 15.42
CA ASP A 31 20.61 8.89 15.03
C ASP A 31 20.96 7.42 15.32
N ALA A 32 20.56 6.91 16.49
CA ALA A 32 20.81 5.52 16.86
C ALA A 32 20.08 4.53 15.95
N PHE A 33 18.84 4.85 15.57
CA PHE A 33 18.08 4.08 14.60
C PHE A 33 18.73 4.14 13.22
N PHE A 34 19.11 5.33 12.76
CA PHE A 34 19.72 5.54 11.44
C PHE A 34 21.01 4.74 11.26
N GLU A 35 21.91 4.75 12.25
CA GLU A 35 23.16 3.98 12.20
C GLU A 35 22.94 2.47 12.21
N ARG A 36 21.86 1.98 12.85
CA ARG A 36 21.56 0.54 12.96
C ARG A 36 20.79 0.00 11.75
N GLU A 37 19.77 0.72 11.31
CA GLU A 37 18.79 0.20 10.35
C GLU A 37 18.97 0.78 8.94
N VAL A 38 19.45 2.03 8.80
CA VAL A 38 19.52 2.68 7.48
C VAL A 38 20.90 2.55 6.87
N LYS A 39 21.92 3.04 7.59
CA LYS A 39 23.29 3.17 7.08
C LYS A 39 23.94 1.87 6.61
N PRO A 40 23.69 0.69 7.22
CA PRO A 40 24.22 -0.58 6.70
C PRO A 40 23.65 -0.98 5.33
N HIS A 41 22.48 -0.45 4.96
CA HIS A 41 21.79 -0.75 3.70
C HIS A 41 21.99 0.35 2.66
N VAL A 42 22.07 1.60 3.09
CA VAL A 42 22.25 2.78 2.23
C VAL A 42 23.39 3.65 2.80
N PRO A 43 24.67 3.32 2.50
CA PRO A 43 25.82 3.98 3.13
C PRO A 43 25.98 5.47 2.79
N ASP A 44 25.44 5.89 1.66
CA ASP A 44 25.42 7.25 1.15
C ASP A 44 24.21 8.07 1.64
N ALA A 45 23.32 7.48 2.43
CA ALA A 45 22.22 8.22 3.04
C ALA A 45 22.73 9.19 4.12
N TRP A 46 21.98 10.27 4.32
CA TRP A 46 22.12 11.19 5.44
C TRP A 46 20.75 11.66 5.92
N ILE A 47 20.68 12.12 7.17
CA ILE A 47 19.45 12.64 7.77
C ILE A 47 19.24 14.10 7.33
N ASP A 48 18.04 14.42 6.86
CA ASP A 48 17.61 15.80 6.63
C ASP A 48 17.43 16.54 7.96
N GLN A 49 18.35 17.48 8.25
CA GLN A 49 18.40 18.25 9.50
C GLN A 49 17.44 19.45 9.52
N ASP A 50 16.85 19.79 8.37
CA ASP A 50 15.91 20.90 8.22
C ASP A 50 14.47 20.48 8.55
N LYS A 51 14.18 19.18 8.47
CA LYS A 51 12.87 18.62 8.82
C LYS A 51 12.73 18.46 10.33
N ARG A 52 12.01 19.39 10.96
CA ARG A 52 11.83 19.44 12.42
C ARG A 52 10.37 19.45 12.83
N ASP A 53 10.09 18.91 14.02
CA ASP A 53 8.76 18.91 14.59
C ASP A 53 8.42 20.32 15.11
N GLU A 54 7.18 20.76 14.88
CA GLU A 54 6.75 22.11 15.21
C GLU A 54 6.67 22.36 16.72
N LYS A 55 6.55 21.31 17.54
CA LYS A 55 6.31 21.44 18.98
C LYS A 55 7.59 21.41 19.80
N ASP A 56 8.53 20.54 19.46
CA ASP A 56 9.79 20.39 20.20
C ASP A 56 11.01 20.94 19.44
N GLY A 57 10.91 21.15 18.13
CA GLY A 57 12.00 21.66 17.29
C GLY A 57 13.10 20.64 16.99
N GLU A 58 12.92 19.38 17.41
CA GLU A 58 13.86 18.29 17.16
C GLU A 58 13.70 17.73 15.75
N VAL A 59 14.72 17.01 15.28
CA VAL A 59 14.74 16.42 13.93
C VAL A 59 13.70 15.28 13.82
N GLY A 60 12.93 15.29 12.73
CA GLY A 60 11.83 14.38 12.49
C GLY A 60 10.46 15.03 12.72
N ILE A 61 9.38 14.26 12.55
CA ILE A 61 8.00 14.71 12.81
C ILE A 61 7.34 13.68 13.73
N VAL A 62 6.77 14.15 14.86
CA VAL A 62 6.16 13.25 15.85
C VAL A 62 4.72 12.95 15.45
N GLY A 63 4.41 11.66 15.29
CA GLY A 63 3.08 11.19 14.91
C GLY A 63 2.67 9.89 15.62
N TYR A 64 1.41 9.52 15.44
CA TYR A 64 0.87 8.24 15.91
C TYR A 64 0.33 7.46 14.71
N GLU A 65 0.72 6.20 14.61
CA GLU A 65 0.16 5.27 13.62
C GLU A 65 -0.76 4.27 14.34
N ILE A 66 -1.98 4.13 13.83
CA ILE A 66 -2.88 3.05 14.24
C ILE A 66 -2.91 2.04 13.09
N ASN A 67 -2.23 0.90 13.26
CA ASN A 67 -2.29 -0.16 12.26
C ASN A 67 -3.67 -0.83 12.30
N PHE A 68 -4.59 -0.34 11.46
CA PHE A 68 -5.97 -0.80 11.49
C PHE A 68 -6.10 -2.29 11.21
N ASN A 69 -5.27 -2.81 10.31
CA ASN A 69 -5.27 -4.24 9.99
C ASN A 69 -4.84 -5.07 11.20
N ARG A 70 -3.81 -4.65 11.93
CA ARG A 70 -3.35 -5.38 13.12
C ARG A 70 -4.41 -5.46 14.22
N TYR A 71 -5.13 -4.36 14.47
CA TYR A 71 -6.05 -4.27 15.61
C TYR A 71 -7.51 -4.58 15.29
N PHE A 72 -7.95 -4.29 14.07
CA PHE A 72 -9.37 -4.39 13.70
C PHE A 72 -9.64 -5.41 12.59
N TYR A 73 -8.61 -6.02 11.99
CA TYR A 73 -8.85 -7.06 10.99
C TYR A 73 -9.53 -8.25 11.65
N ARG A 74 -10.74 -8.53 11.17
CA ARG A 74 -11.43 -9.78 11.45
C ARG A 74 -11.39 -10.59 10.16
N TYR A 75 -10.73 -11.74 10.23
CA TYR A 75 -10.75 -12.68 9.13
C TYR A 75 -12.20 -12.98 8.75
N ARG A 76 -12.55 -12.69 7.50
CA ARG A 76 -13.81 -13.11 6.89
C ARG A 76 -13.46 -14.24 5.94
N PRO A 77 -13.88 -15.49 6.24
CA PRO A 77 -13.69 -16.56 5.28
C PRO A 77 -14.40 -16.20 3.97
N PRO A 78 -13.84 -16.61 2.82
CA PRO A 78 -14.55 -16.52 1.56
C PRO A 78 -15.86 -17.31 1.64
N ARG A 79 -16.84 -16.92 0.83
CA ARG A 79 -18.09 -17.69 0.71
C ARG A 79 -17.79 -19.13 0.21
N PRO A 80 -18.60 -20.13 0.60
CA PRO A 80 -18.44 -21.51 0.14
C PRO A 80 -18.40 -21.62 -1.39
N LEU A 81 -17.71 -22.65 -1.89
CA LEU A 81 -17.57 -22.87 -3.33
C LEU A 81 -18.92 -23.21 -3.96
N GLU A 82 -19.77 -23.93 -3.23
CA GLU A 82 -21.10 -24.32 -3.67
C GLU A 82 -22.00 -23.10 -3.92
N GLU A 83 -21.87 -22.05 -3.11
CA GLU A 83 -22.59 -20.78 -3.33
C GLU A 83 -22.06 -20.06 -4.58
N ILE A 84 -20.75 -20.12 -4.83
CA ILE A 84 -20.13 -19.57 -6.05
C ILE A 84 -20.69 -20.28 -7.28
N ASP A 85 -20.74 -21.61 -7.27
CA ASP A 85 -21.23 -22.42 -8.39
C ASP A 85 -22.71 -22.16 -8.69
N VAL A 86 -23.54 -22.00 -7.66
CA VAL A 86 -24.96 -21.65 -7.81
C VAL A 86 -25.11 -20.28 -8.49
N ASP A 87 -24.35 -19.28 -8.04
CA ASP A 87 -24.40 -17.94 -8.63
C ASP A 87 -23.92 -17.94 -10.08
N ILE A 88 -22.83 -18.66 -10.40
CA ILE A 88 -22.33 -18.79 -11.77
C ILE A 88 -23.42 -19.37 -12.67
N ARG A 89 -24.07 -20.47 -12.26
CA ARG A 89 -25.15 -21.10 -13.05
C ARG A 89 -26.36 -20.18 -13.24
N ASN A 90 -26.67 -19.34 -12.25
CA ASN A 90 -27.77 -18.39 -12.37
C ASN A 90 -27.44 -17.31 -13.41
N VAL A 91 -26.22 -16.76 -13.36
CA VAL A 91 -25.73 -15.81 -14.35
C VAL A 91 -25.68 -16.43 -15.75
N GLU A 92 -25.24 -17.67 -15.89
CA GLU A 92 -25.25 -18.41 -17.17
C GLU A 92 -26.67 -18.52 -17.74
N LYS A 93 -27.65 -18.90 -16.92
CA LYS A 93 -29.06 -18.99 -17.35
C LYS A 93 -29.61 -17.63 -17.77
N ASP A 94 -29.30 -16.58 -17.02
CA ASP A 94 -29.72 -15.22 -17.35
C ASP A 94 -29.12 -14.75 -18.68
N ILE A 95 -27.84 -15.06 -18.94
CA ILE A 95 -27.18 -14.77 -20.22
C ILE A 95 -27.89 -15.51 -21.36
N VAL A 96 -28.17 -16.80 -21.21
CA VAL A 96 -28.87 -17.59 -22.23
C VAL A 96 -30.27 -17.02 -22.49
N ARG A 97 -31.01 -16.61 -21.45
CA ARG A 97 -32.32 -15.97 -21.61
C ARG A 97 -32.22 -14.67 -22.39
N MET A 98 -31.29 -13.77 -22.04
CA MET A 98 -31.11 -12.50 -22.75
C MET A 98 -30.73 -12.70 -24.22
N LEU A 99 -29.86 -13.68 -24.51
CA LEU A 99 -29.51 -14.03 -25.88
C LEU A 99 -30.71 -14.60 -26.67
N ALA A 100 -31.56 -15.41 -26.03
CA ALA A 100 -32.78 -15.93 -26.63
C ALA A 100 -33.79 -14.82 -26.98
N GLU A 101 -33.93 -13.82 -26.10
CA GLU A 101 -34.78 -12.63 -26.34
C GLU A 101 -34.30 -11.81 -27.54
N ILE A 102 -32.98 -11.61 -27.68
CA ILE A 102 -32.39 -10.85 -28.80
C ILE A 102 -32.46 -11.63 -30.11
N THR A 103 -32.24 -12.95 -30.07
CA THR A 103 -32.20 -13.80 -31.26
C THR A 103 -33.58 -14.34 -31.67
N GLY A 104 -34.64 -14.03 -30.92
CA GLY A 104 -36.01 -14.46 -31.21
C GLY A 104 -36.25 -15.97 -31.06
N THR A 105 -35.34 -16.70 -30.41
CA THR A 105 -35.42 -18.16 -30.24
C THR A 105 -35.99 -18.48 -28.86
N MET A 106 -37.31 -18.41 -28.70
CA MET A 106 -37.95 -18.82 -27.44
C MET A 106 -37.79 -20.34 -27.24
N PRO A 107 -37.20 -20.82 -26.12
CA PRO A 107 -37.14 -22.25 -25.85
C PRO A 107 -38.56 -22.78 -25.64
N HIS A 108 -38.98 -23.68 -26.52
CA HIS A 108 -40.27 -24.36 -26.45
C HIS A 108 -40.27 -25.30 -25.22
N GLU A 109 -41.22 -25.05 -24.31
CA GLU A 109 -41.74 -25.94 -23.25
C GLU A 109 -40.80 -26.50 -22.18
N LEU A 110 -41.12 -26.13 -20.93
CA LEU A 110 -41.40 -27.11 -19.87
C LEU A 110 -42.66 -26.68 -19.12
N VAL A 111 -43.82 -26.93 -19.76
CA VAL A 111 -45.09 -27.15 -19.05
C VAL A 111 -45.29 -28.66 -19.00
N LYS A 112 -45.03 -29.25 -17.84
CA LYS A 112 -45.76 -30.37 -17.23
C LYS A 112 -45.27 -30.59 -15.82
#